data_AF-A0A953A622-F1
#
_entry.id   AF-A0A953A622-F1
#
_cell.length_a   1.000
_cell.length_b   1.000
_cell.length_c   1.000
_cell.angle_alpha   90.00
_cell.angle_beta   90.00
_cell.angle_gamma   90.00
#
_symmetry.space_group_name_H-M   'P 1'
#
loop_
_entity.id
_entity.type
_entity.pdbx_description
1 polymer ?
#
loop_
_entity_poly.entity_id
_entity_poly.type
_entity_poly.pdbx_seq_one_letter_code
_entity_poly.pdbx_strand_id
1 'polypeptide(L)'
;MDGASDFANGIVLLGVPAVVLVPLVVEGLKRLGMPSQWATPAAVVAGALVAALAEALTIWPQIAPGVRVVLAAIVLGFGASGVYSQTRTYRRGRSADHARE
;
A
#
# COMPACT_ATOMS: atom_id res chain seq x y z
N MET A 1 -21.95 -24.46 -1.82
CA MET A 1 -21.32 -23.14 -1.95
C MET A 1 -20.11 -23.21 -1.04
N ASP A 2 -18.92 -23.34 -1.63
CA ASP A 2 -17.73 -23.80 -0.91
C ASP A 2 -16.99 -22.60 -0.33
N GLY A 3 -16.92 -22.48 1.00
CA GLY A 3 -16.34 -21.31 1.67
C GLY A 3 -14.88 -20.98 1.29
N ALA A 4 -14.14 -21.95 0.74
CA ALA A 4 -12.82 -21.72 0.15
C ALA A 4 -12.86 -20.81 -1.08
N SER A 5 -13.95 -20.87 -1.86
CA SER A 5 -14.15 -20.01 -3.05
C SER A 5 -14.52 -18.58 -2.67
N ASP A 6 -15.31 -18.36 -1.61
CA ASP A 6 -15.61 -17.01 -1.09
C ASP A 6 -14.39 -16.36 -0.42
N PHE A 7 -13.61 -17.14 0.32
CA PHE A 7 -12.35 -16.69 0.90
C PHE A 7 -11.32 -16.33 -0.18
N ALA A 8 -11.18 -17.18 -1.20
CA ALA A 8 -10.34 -16.90 -2.36
C ALA A 8 -10.84 -15.66 -3.13
N ASN A 9 -12.16 -15.48 -3.30
CA ASN A 9 -12.69 -14.29 -3.99
C ASN A 9 -12.45 -13.02 -3.16
N GLY A 10 -12.56 -13.09 -1.83
CA GLY A 10 -12.21 -12.00 -0.91
C GLY A 10 -10.71 -11.64 -0.97
N ILE A 11 -9.83 -12.65 -0.98
CA ILE A 11 -8.39 -12.49 -1.19
C ILE A 11 -8.06 -12.01 -2.59
N VAL A 12 -8.80 -12.37 -3.64
CA VAL A 12 -8.53 -11.85 -4.98
C VAL A 12 -8.99 -10.40 -5.11
N LEU A 13 -10.08 -10.02 -4.44
CA LEU A 13 -10.58 -8.64 -4.41
C LEU A 13 -9.72 -7.69 -3.55
N LEU A 14 -9.10 -8.19 -2.48
CA LEU A 14 -8.28 -7.40 -1.53
C LEU A 14 -6.77 -7.71 -1.57
N GLY A 15 -6.36 -8.85 -2.11
CA GLY A 15 -4.98 -9.34 -2.07
C GLY A 15 -4.06 -8.61 -3.04
N VAL A 16 -4.55 -8.23 -4.22
CA VAL A 16 -3.78 -7.36 -5.14
C VAL A 16 -3.51 -5.99 -4.48
N PRO A 17 -4.52 -5.32 -3.86
CA PRO A 17 -4.26 -4.15 -3.02
C PRO A 17 -3.31 -4.42 -1.86
N ALA A 18 -3.46 -5.53 -1.13
CA ALA A 18 -2.67 -5.86 0.07
C ALA A 18 -1.17 -5.97 -0.23
N VAL A 19 -0.79 -6.58 -1.36
CA VAL A 19 0.61 -6.72 -1.79
C VAL A 19 1.26 -5.36 -2.04
N VAL A 20 0.47 -4.35 -2.43
CA VAL A 20 0.94 -2.97 -2.60
C VAL A 20 0.87 -2.17 -1.30
N LEU A 21 -0.17 -2.42 -0.48
CA LEU A 21 -0.43 -1.68 0.75
C LEU A 21 0.66 -1.92 1.79
N VAL A 22 1.08 -3.17 1.99
CA VAL A 22 2.06 -3.52 3.02
C VAL A 22 3.40 -2.80 2.78
N PRO A 23 4.02 -2.87 1.59
CA PRO A 23 5.22 -2.08 1.28
C PRO A 23 5.01 -0.58 1.44
N LEU A 24 3.86 -0.04 1.03
CA LEU A 24 3.54 1.38 1.19
C LEU A 24 3.51 1.82 2.65
N VAL A 25 2.89 1.02 3.52
CA VAL A 25 2.83 1.28 4.96
C VAL A 25 4.23 1.21 5.56
N VAL A 26 5.02 0.18 5.23
CA VAL A 26 6.38 0.01 5.74
C VAL A 26 7.29 1.15 5.26
N GLU A 27 7.19 1.55 4.00
CA GLU A 27 7.97 2.65 3.44
C GLU A 27 7.53 4.00 4.02
N GLY A 28 6.23 4.20 4.26
CA GLY A 28 5.70 5.35 4.98
C GLY A 28 6.27 5.42 6.40
N LEU A 29 6.28 4.30 7.13
CA LEU A 29 6.86 4.22 8.48
C LEU A 29 8.37 4.50 8.47
N LYS A 30 9.12 3.97 7.52
CA LYS A 30 10.55 4.29 7.33
C LYS A 30 10.78 5.78 7.13
N ARG A 31 9.94 6.44 6.31
CA ARG A 31 10.01 7.90 6.10
C ARG A 31 9.69 8.72 7.35
N LEU A 32 8.92 8.17 8.29
CA LEU A 32 8.63 8.77 9.58
C LEU A 32 9.75 8.55 10.63
N GLY A 33 10.86 7.91 10.25
CA GLY A 33 12.03 7.72 11.13
C GLY A 33 12.14 6.32 11.74
N MET A 34 11.33 5.35 11.27
CA MET A 34 11.43 3.98 11.74
C MET A 34 12.78 3.34 11.33
N PRO A 35 13.55 2.77 12.29
CA PRO A 35 14.83 2.12 11.98
C PRO A 35 14.67 0.90 11.06
N SER A 36 15.60 0.71 10.12
CA SER A 36 15.52 -0.34 9.08
C SER A 36 15.43 -1.76 9.64
N GLN A 37 16.04 -2.02 10.80
CA GLN A 37 15.99 -3.31 11.50
C GLN A 37 14.55 -3.76 11.85
N TRP A 38 13.62 -2.81 11.99
CA TRP A 38 12.22 -3.10 12.28
C TRP A 38 11.37 -3.33 11.02
N ALA A 39 11.92 -3.16 9.80
CA ALA A 39 11.14 -3.21 8.57
C ALA A 39 10.45 -4.56 8.37
N THR A 40 11.15 -5.67 8.64
CA THR A 40 10.59 -7.03 8.54
C THR A 40 9.47 -7.27 9.54
N PRO A 41 9.65 -7.04 10.87
CA PRO A 41 8.56 -7.21 11.82
C PRO A 41 7.37 -6.26 11.54
N ALA A 42 7.62 -5.02 11.10
CA ALA A 42 6.53 -4.14 10.70
C ALA A 42 5.77 -4.63 9.47
N ALA A 43 6.45 -5.23 8.50
CA ALA A 43 5.79 -5.85 7.34
C ALA A 43 4.90 -7.01 7.76
N VAL A 44 5.37 -7.86 8.70
CA VAL A 44 4.60 -8.97 9.25
C VAL A 44 3.35 -8.45 9.98
N VAL A 45 3.52 -7.44 10.85
CA VAL A 45 2.40 -6.83 11.59
C VAL A 45 1.40 -6.16 10.64
N ALA A 46 1.88 -5.40 9.66
CA ALA A 46 1.03 -4.78 8.66
C ALA A 46 0.27 -5.82 7.82
N GLY A 47 0.93 -6.90 7.42
CA GLY A 47 0.28 -8.02 6.71
C GLY A 47 -0.79 -8.69 7.56
N ALA A 48 -0.51 -8.93 8.85
CA ALA A 48 -1.48 -9.49 9.78
C ALA A 48 -2.70 -8.56 9.98
N LEU A 49 -2.50 -7.25 10.08
CA LEU A 49 -3.60 -6.27 10.16
C LEU A 49 -4.46 -6.25 8.90
N VAL A 50 -3.84 -6.33 7.71
CA VAL A 50 -4.58 -6.39 6.44
C VAL A 50 -5.37 -7.70 6.33
N ALA A 51 -4.78 -8.83 6.74
CA ALA A 51 -5.48 -10.11 6.77
C ALA A 51 -6.66 -10.08 7.76
N ALA A 52 -6.47 -9.53 8.96
CA ALA A 52 -7.53 -9.37 9.96
C ALA A 52 -8.65 -8.45 9.46
N LEU A 53 -8.31 -7.37 8.74
CA LEU A 53 -9.30 -6.49 8.12
C LEU A 53 -10.08 -7.22 7.01
N ALA A 54 -9.41 -8.02 6.19
CA ALA A 54 -10.07 -8.82 5.16
C ALA A 54 -11.09 -9.79 5.76
N GLU A 55 -10.72 -10.46 6.87
CA GLU A 55 -11.64 -11.34 7.61
C GLU A 55 -12.78 -10.54 8.25
N ALA A 56 -12.51 -9.37 8.84
CA ALA A 56 -13.55 -8.53 9.44
C ALA A 56 -14.61 -8.06 8.40
N LEU A 57 -14.21 -7.87 7.14
CA LEU A 57 -15.13 -7.51 6.07
C LEU A 57 -16.07 -8.65 5.65
N THR A 58 -15.72 -9.92 5.92
CA THR A 58 -16.65 -11.04 5.72
C THR A 58 -17.74 -11.05 6.79
N ILE A 59 -17.40 -10.65 8.02
CA ILE A 59 -18.31 -10.58 9.16
C ILE A 59 -19.24 -9.35 9.05
N TRP A 60 -18.69 -8.20 8.63
CA TRP A 60 -19.43 -6.94 8.49
C TRP A 60 -19.40 -6.42 7.04
N PRO A 61 -20.18 -7.01 6.12
CA PRO A 61 -20.14 -6.63 4.71
C PRO A 61 -20.60 -5.17 4.47
N GLN A 62 -21.44 -4.61 5.35
CA GLN A 62 -21.94 -3.24 5.24
C GLN A 62 -20.85 -2.16 5.26
N ILE A 63 -19.70 -2.42 5.88
CA ILE A 63 -18.59 -1.44 5.94
C ILE A 63 -17.61 -1.57 4.75
N ALA A 64 -17.74 -2.62 3.93
CA ALA A 64 -16.84 -2.88 2.81
C ALA A 64 -16.71 -1.72 1.80
N PRO A 65 -17.78 -0.98 1.43
CA PRO A 65 -17.65 0.17 0.54
C PRO A 65 -16.75 1.27 1.13
N GLY A 66 -16.92 1.58 2.42
CA GLY A 66 -16.10 2.58 3.11
C GLY A 66 -14.63 2.20 3.16
N VAL A 67 -14.34 0.93 3.49
CA VAL A 67 -12.96 0.41 3.51
C VAL A 67 -12.31 0.46 2.12
N ARG A 68 -13.05 0.12 1.06
CA ARG A 68 -12.55 0.23 -0.33
C ARG A 68 -12.15 1.66 -0.69
N VAL A 69 -12.96 2.65 -0.31
CA VAL A 69 -12.65 4.07 -0.57
C VAL A 69 -11.38 4.49 0.17
N VAL A 70 -11.25 4.11 1.45
CA VAL A 70 -10.06 4.42 2.26
C VAL A 70 -8.81 3.78 1.67
N LEU A 71 -8.86 2.49 1.32
CA LEU A 71 -7.72 1.79 0.72
C LEU A 71 -7.35 2.41 -0.64
N ALA A 72 -8.33 2.73 -1.48
CA ALA A 72 -8.09 3.41 -2.76
C ALA A 72 -7.43 4.78 -2.55
N ALA A 73 -7.91 5.57 -1.59
CA ALA A 73 -7.32 6.87 -1.27
C ALA A 73 -5.86 6.75 -0.79
N ILE A 74 -5.54 5.73 0.03
CA ILE A 74 -4.18 5.46 0.47
C ILE A 74 -3.28 5.11 -0.72
N VAL A 75 -3.69 4.15 -1.55
CA VAL A 75 -2.91 3.70 -2.70
C VAL A 75 -2.69 4.84 -3.70
N LEU A 76 -3.75 5.60 -4.02
CA LEU A 76 -3.68 6.73 -4.95
C LEU A 76 -2.87 7.89 -4.37
N GLY A 77 -3.04 8.22 -3.09
CA GLY A 77 -2.30 9.31 -2.43
C GLY A 77 -0.81 9.01 -2.35
N PHE A 78 -0.44 7.81 -1.93
CA PHE A 78 0.97 7.38 -1.94
C PHE A 78 1.52 7.27 -3.37
N GLY A 79 0.75 6.71 -4.31
CA GLY A 79 1.11 6.63 -5.72
C GLY A 79 1.40 8.02 -6.33
N ALA A 80 0.51 8.98 -6.10
CA ALA A 80 0.69 10.36 -6.54
C ALA A 80 1.94 11.01 -5.91
N SER A 81 2.20 10.76 -4.62
CA SER A 81 3.40 11.29 -3.95
C SER A 81 4.72 10.70 -4.48
N GLY A 82 4.72 9.41 -4.86
CA GLY A 82 5.88 8.74 -5.45
C GLY A 82 6.15 9.20 -6.88
N VAL A 83 5.10 9.39 -7.67
CA VAL A 83 5.22 9.98 -9.03
C VAL A 83 5.77 11.40 -8.95
N TYR A 84 5.35 12.19 -7.96
CA TYR A 84 5.84 13.56 -7.76
C TYR A 84 7.35 13.59 -7.43
N SER A 85 7.83 12.65 -6.61
CA SER A 85 9.26 12.57 -6.26
C SER A 85 10.12 12.15 -7.45
N GLN A 86 9.69 11.18 -8.26
CA GLN A 86 10.41 10.78 -9.47
C GLN A 86 10.47 11.91 -10.51
N THR A 87 9.36 12.63 -10.70
CA THR A 87 9.29 13.75 -11.67
C THR A 87 10.23 14.89 -11.28
N ARG A 88 10.33 15.20 -9.98
CA ARG A 88 11.27 16.23 -9.48
C ARG A 88 12.73 15.83 -9.67
N THR A 89 13.07 14.55 -9.42
CA THR A 89 14.43 14.03 -9.60
C THR A 89 14.82 14.00 -11.08
N TYR A 90 13.91 13.58 -11.96
CA TYR A 90 14.13 13.57 -13.41
C TYR A 90 14.37 14.99 -13.98
N ARG A 91 13.59 15.98 -13.53
CA ARG A 91 13.81 17.38 -13.92
C ARG A 91 15.17 17.92 -13.47
N ARG A 92 15.62 17.59 -12.24
CA ARG A 92 16.94 18.01 -11.75
C ARG A 92 18.09 17.39 -12.55
N GLY A 93 17.98 16.12 -12.95
CA GLY A 93 18.99 15.47 -13.80
C GLY A 93 19.13 16.16 -15.16
N ARG A 94 18.00 16.43 -15.83
CA ARG A 94 18.01 17.06 -17.16
C ARG A 94 18.61 18.48 -17.18
N SER A 95 18.39 19.25 -16.12
CA SER A 95 18.96 20.60 -15.98
C SER A 95 20.47 20.59 -15.71
N ALA A 96 21.00 19.54 -15.10
CA ALA A 96 22.44 19.39 -14.87
C ALA A 96 23.19 18.99 -16.17
N ASP A 97 22.54 18.23 -17.05
CA ASP A 97 23.13 17.83 -18.34
C ASP A 97 23.20 19.01 -19.32
N HIS A 98 22.19 19.88 -19.39
CA HIS A 98 22.21 21.08 -20.25
C HIS A 98 23.14 22.20 -19.76
N ALA A 99 23.62 22.15 -18.51
CA ALA A 99 24.58 23.13 -17.99
C ALA A 99 26.05 22.76 -18.31
N ARG A 100 26.28 21.62 -18.96
CA ARG A 100 27.60 21.10 -19.33
C ARG A 100 27.89 21.20 -20.83
N GLU A 101 26.93 21.70 -21.60
CA GLU A 101 27.05 22.06 -23.02
C GLU A 101 27.29 23.57 -23.16
#